data_AF-A0A653C9L4-F1
#
_entry.id   AF-A0A653C9L4-F1
#
_cell.length_a   1.000
_cell.length_b   1.000
_cell.length_c   1.000
_cell.angle_alpha   90.00
_cell.angle_beta   90.00
_cell.angle_gamma   90.00
#
_symmetry.space_group_name_H-M   'P 1'
#
loop_
_entity.id
_entity.type
_entity.pdbx_description
1 polymer ?
#
loop_
_entity_poly.entity_id
_entity_poly.type
_entity_poly.pdbx_seq_one_letter_code
_entity_poly.pdbx_strand_id
1 'polypeptide(L)'
;NKTFKSKQGLDDHIVKRHPDFIASVSSKIHECTQCTYKTTNVKCIREHLMIRHPEISGNRILTRCIYCNKTFKSKSGLDDHIVKRHLDFIASVSSKIHECTQCTYKTTVARYLKDHLLIKHPEIAGDRILSRCIYCNKTFKRKQGLDDHIVKSHPDFIASVSRKVHECTKCSYKTILRARFNNHMLTHAEAPSDRLNTCMHFNQEFKSRVELD
;
A
#
# COMPACT_ATOMS: atom_id res chain seq x y z
N ASN A 1 9.57 26.27 14.28
CA ASN A 1 9.22 25.06 15.06
C ASN A 1 8.51 24.05 14.15
N LYS A 2 9.14 22.93 13.77
CA LYS A 2 8.47 21.87 12.99
C LYS A 2 7.78 20.89 13.93
N THR A 3 6.51 20.61 13.67
CA THR A 3 5.69 19.65 14.42
C THR A 3 5.59 18.32 13.69
N PHE A 4 5.75 17.22 14.42
CA PHE A 4 5.72 15.86 13.86
C PHE A 4 4.57 15.06 14.44
N LYS A 5 3.87 14.35 13.56
CA LYS A 5 2.73 13.47 13.90
C LYS A 5 3.14 12.20 14.66
N SER A 6 4.44 11.92 14.78
CA SER A 6 4.97 10.76 15.50
C SER A 6 6.40 11.03 15.97
N LYS A 7 6.81 10.35 17.05
CA LYS A 7 8.19 10.39 17.56
C LYS A 7 9.20 9.89 16.54
N GLN A 8 8.87 8.81 15.82
CA GLN A 8 9.72 8.30 14.72
C GLN A 8 9.93 9.35 13.63
N GLY A 9 8.92 10.16 13.31
CA GLY A 9 9.03 11.25 12.34
C GLY A 9 9.93 12.39 12.81
N LEU A 10 9.88 12.76 14.10
CA LEU A 10 10.81 13.72 14.69
C LEU A 10 12.23 13.17 14.66
N ASP A 11 12.41 11.91 15.05
CA ASP A 11 13.73 11.26 15.04
C ASP A 11 14.31 11.19 13.63
N ASP A 12 13.50 10.87 12.62
CA ASP A 12 13.94 10.88 11.22
C ASP A 12 14.37 12.27 10.76
N HIS A 13 13.69 13.33 11.21
CA HIS A 13 14.08 14.71 10.94
C HIS A 13 15.42 15.04 11.59
N ILE A 14 15.62 14.69 12.86
CA ILE A 14 16.88 14.91 13.57
C ILE A 14 18.03 14.22 12.84
N VAL A 15 17.88 12.94 12.50
CA VAL A 15 18.90 12.17 11.74
C VAL A 15 19.26 12.85 10.41
N LYS A 16 18.30 13.46 9.72
CA LYS A 16 18.51 14.05 8.38
C LYS A 16 18.97 15.50 8.38
N ARG A 17 18.66 16.27 9.42
CA ARG A 17 18.86 17.74 9.46
C ARG A 17 19.73 18.21 10.61
N HIS A 18 19.90 17.40 11.63
CA HIS A 18 20.65 17.73 12.84
C HIS A 18 21.56 16.55 13.25
N PRO A 19 22.57 16.19 12.41
CA PRO A 19 23.44 15.03 12.68
C PRO A 19 24.13 15.08 14.04
N ASP A 20 24.47 16.28 14.53
CA ASP A 20 25.13 16.48 15.83
C ASP A 20 24.24 16.06 17.02
N PHE A 21 22.94 15.96 16.81
CA PHE A 21 21.96 15.58 17.83
C PHE A 21 21.47 14.13 17.65
N ILE A 22 22.15 13.31 16.84
CA ILE A 22 21.81 11.89 16.64
C ILE A 22 21.76 11.11 17.97
N ALA A 23 22.56 11.49 18.98
CA ALA A 23 22.52 10.86 20.30
C ALA A 23 21.15 10.98 21.02
N SER A 24 20.32 11.98 20.65
CA SER A 24 18.97 12.16 21.21
C SER A 24 17.89 11.29 20.56
N VAL A 25 18.25 10.58 19.48
CA VAL A 25 17.35 9.72 18.72
C VAL A 25 17.18 8.40 19.44
N SER A 26 15.94 8.09 19.85
CA SER A 26 15.61 6.83 20.50
C SER A 26 15.12 5.75 19.52
N SER A 27 14.66 6.15 18.33
CA SER A 27 14.30 5.22 17.26
C SER A 27 15.52 4.52 16.66
N LYS A 28 15.37 3.25 16.25
CA LYS A 28 16.44 2.52 15.54
C LYS A 28 16.84 3.27 14.27
N ILE A 29 18.13 3.59 14.13
CA ILE A 29 18.70 4.23 12.95
C ILE A 29 19.11 3.15 11.95
N HIS A 30 18.75 3.37 10.69
CA HIS A 30 19.20 2.59 9.55
C HIS A 30 20.14 3.45 8.72
N GLU A 31 21.38 3.00 8.59
CA GLU A 31 22.41 3.67 7.81
C GLU A 31 22.76 2.87 6.55
N CYS A 32 23.04 3.59 5.47
CA CYS A 32 23.58 3.01 4.26
C CYS A 32 25.05 2.64 4.49
N THR A 33 25.48 1.49 3.99
CA THR A 33 26.89 1.07 4.07
C THR A 33 27.76 1.65 2.95
N GLN A 34 27.16 2.30 1.95
CA GLN A 34 27.84 2.82 0.75
C GLN A 34 27.85 4.35 0.68
N CYS A 35 27.09 5.03 1.53
CA CYS A 35 27.11 6.49 1.63
C CYS A 35 26.66 6.95 3.02
N THR A 36 26.65 8.26 3.23
CA THR A 36 26.31 8.88 4.52
C THR A 36 24.81 8.93 4.83
N TYR A 37 23.95 8.34 3.98
CA TYR A 37 22.50 8.39 4.17
C TYR A 37 22.06 7.60 5.42
N LYS A 38 21.30 8.27 6.30
CA LYS A 38 20.72 7.70 7.52
C LYS A 38 19.24 8.03 7.62
N THR A 39 18.44 7.12 8.17
CA THR A 39 17.00 7.31 8.40
C THR A 39 16.50 6.38 9.50
N THR A 40 15.47 6.77 10.24
CA THR A 40 14.81 5.87 11.20
C THR A 40 13.66 5.07 10.58
N ASN A 41 13.39 5.30 9.29
CA ASN A 41 12.32 4.63 8.56
C ASN A 41 12.89 3.54 7.63
N VAL A 42 12.59 2.29 7.96
CA VAL A 42 12.95 1.09 7.18
C VAL A 42 12.53 1.20 5.71
N LYS A 43 11.40 1.85 5.39
CA LYS A 43 10.96 2.03 4.00
C LYS A 43 11.86 3.01 3.25
N CYS A 44 12.28 4.09 3.90
CA CYS A 44 13.15 5.10 3.30
C CYS A 44 14.55 4.55 3.02
N ILE A 45 15.16 3.78 3.93
CA ILE A 45 16.48 3.17 3.66
C ILE A 45 16.40 2.16 2.52
N ARG A 46 15.31 1.37 2.45
CA ARG A 46 15.09 0.45 1.32
C ARG A 46 14.94 1.19 0.00
N GLU A 47 14.16 2.26 -0.03
CA GLU A 47 13.99 3.10 -1.22
C GLU A 47 15.31 3.76 -1.65
N HIS A 48 16.06 4.30 -0.70
CA HIS A 48 17.38 4.86 -0.92
C HIS A 48 18.32 3.83 -1.57
N LEU A 49 18.43 2.63 -1.01
CA LEU A 49 19.26 1.55 -1.57
C LEU A 49 18.80 1.20 -2.99
N MET A 50 17.49 1.11 -3.25
CA MET A 50 16.95 0.80 -4.59
C MET A 50 17.24 1.88 -5.67
N ILE A 51 17.40 3.15 -5.27
CA ILE A 51 17.59 4.28 -6.19
C ILE A 51 19.07 4.63 -6.34
N ARG A 52 19.83 4.60 -5.24
CA ARG A 52 21.20 5.12 -5.19
C ARG A 52 22.26 4.02 -5.13
N HIS A 53 21.90 2.81 -4.69
CA HIS A 53 22.80 1.66 -4.55
C HIS A 53 22.16 0.36 -5.05
N PRO A 54 21.69 0.31 -6.31
CA PRO A 54 20.99 -0.85 -6.85
C PRO A 54 21.80 -2.15 -6.70
N GLU A 55 23.12 -2.08 -6.87
CA GLU A 55 24.08 -3.19 -6.79
C GLU A 55 24.03 -3.99 -5.47
N ILE A 56 23.71 -3.34 -4.35
CA ILE A 56 23.58 -3.98 -3.03
C ILE A 56 22.13 -4.14 -2.56
N SER A 57 21.15 -3.62 -3.31
CA SER A 57 19.74 -3.69 -2.94
C SER A 57 19.13 -5.10 -3.07
N GLY A 58 19.92 -6.09 -3.52
CA GLY A 58 19.50 -7.48 -3.74
C GLY A 58 18.40 -7.62 -4.79
N ASN A 59 17.74 -8.79 -4.81
CA ASN A 59 16.65 -9.17 -5.72
C ASN A 59 15.42 -8.22 -5.72
N ARG A 60 15.42 -7.10 -5.00
CA ARG A 60 14.32 -6.11 -4.96
C ARG A 60 14.41 -5.01 -6.01
N ILE A 61 15.52 -4.89 -6.75
CA ILE A 61 15.55 -4.10 -8.00
C ILE A 61 14.42 -4.57 -8.95
N LEU A 62 14.05 -5.86 -8.87
CA LEU A 62 13.01 -6.50 -9.67
C LEU A 62 11.58 -5.96 -9.45
N THR A 63 11.34 -4.97 -8.58
CA THR A 63 10.00 -4.43 -8.39
C THR A 63 9.85 -2.96 -8.79
N ARG A 64 10.88 -2.31 -9.35
CA ARG A 64 10.74 -0.99 -9.99
C ARG A 64 10.67 -1.13 -11.51
N CYS A 65 9.68 -0.50 -12.12
CA CYS A 65 9.56 -0.43 -13.56
C CYS A 65 10.64 0.49 -14.12
N ILE A 66 11.52 -0.01 -14.97
CA ILE A 66 12.57 0.81 -15.60
C ILE A 66 12.03 1.81 -16.61
N TYR A 67 10.84 1.57 -17.17
CA TYR A 67 10.22 2.42 -18.20
C TYR A 67 9.42 3.60 -17.63
N CYS A 68 9.06 3.57 -16.34
CA CYS A 68 8.31 4.68 -15.71
C CYS A 68 8.59 4.88 -14.21
N ASN A 69 9.61 4.21 -13.67
CA ASN A 69 10.04 4.28 -12.27
C ASN A 69 8.99 3.96 -11.20
N LYS A 70 7.84 3.40 -11.57
CA LYS A 70 6.83 2.92 -10.60
C LYS A 70 7.33 1.69 -9.85
N THR A 71 7.15 1.69 -8.53
CA THR A 71 7.55 0.59 -7.65
C THR A 71 6.35 -0.28 -7.26
N PHE A 72 6.56 -1.59 -7.27
CA PHE A 72 5.57 -2.62 -7.02
C PHE A 72 5.94 -3.44 -5.79
N LYS A 73 4.95 -4.10 -5.20
CA LYS A 73 5.15 -4.94 -4.00
C LYS A 73 5.72 -6.33 -4.33
N SER A 74 5.68 -6.74 -5.60
CA SER A 74 6.15 -8.04 -6.08
C SER A 74 6.53 -7.97 -7.56
N LYS A 75 7.38 -8.92 -8.00
CA LYS A 75 7.77 -9.07 -9.42
C LYS A 75 6.57 -9.31 -10.32
N SER A 76 5.65 -10.21 -9.94
CA SER A 76 4.43 -10.44 -10.71
C SER A 76 3.57 -9.19 -10.86
N GLY A 77 3.58 -8.29 -9.86
CA GLY A 77 2.89 -7.00 -9.94
C GLY A 77 3.57 -6.02 -10.91
N LEU A 78 4.90 -6.00 -10.94
CA LEU A 78 5.64 -5.24 -11.96
C LEU A 78 5.38 -5.80 -13.36
N ASP A 79 5.42 -7.12 -13.50
CA ASP A 79 5.19 -7.79 -14.79
C ASP A 79 3.78 -7.52 -15.31
N ASP A 80 2.75 -7.61 -14.46
CA ASP A 80 1.39 -7.24 -14.82
C ASP A 80 1.28 -5.76 -15.24
N HIS A 81 2.04 -4.87 -14.59
CA HIS A 81 2.11 -3.46 -14.97
C HIS A 81 2.76 -3.27 -16.34
N ILE A 82 3.88 -3.94 -16.64
CA ILE A 82 4.55 -3.87 -17.95
C ILE A 82 3.59 -4.35 -19.03
N VAL A 83 2.94 -5.51 -18.84
CA VAL A 83 1.95 -6.05 -19.78
C VAL A 83 0.78 -5.09 -20.04
N LYS A 84 0.39 -4.26 -19.07
CA LYS A 84 -0.75 -3.34 -19.21
C LYS A 84 -0.37 -1.94 -19.70
N ARG A 85 0.86 -1.50 -19.46
CA ARG A 85 1.26 -0.10 -19.63
C ARG A 85 2.42 0.13 -20.57
N HIS A 86 3.16 -0.92 -20.90
CA HIS A 86 4.39 -0.89 -21.67
C HIS A 86 4.36 -2.04 -22.68
N LEU A 87 3.38 -2.00 -23.59
CA LEU A 87 3.12 -3.08 -24.56
C LEU A 87 4.36 -3.42 -25.41
N ASP A 88 5.13 -2.39 -25.80
CA ASP A 88 6.35 -2.53 -26.60
C ASP A 88 7.46 -3.32 -25.88
N PHE A 89 7.35 -3.43 -24.55
CA PHE A 89 8.35 -4.06 -23.70
C PHE A 89 7.83 -5.38 -23.09
N ILE A 90 6.73 -5.93 -23.59
CA ILE A 90 6.15 -7.20 -23.11
C ILE A 90 7.18 -8.34 -23.15
N ALA A 91 8.11 -8.36 -24.11
CA ALA A 91 9.16 -9.38 -24.20
C ALA A 91 10.08 -9.43 -22.95
N SER A 92 10.15 -8.35 -22.16
CA SER A 92 10.93 -8.30 -20.91
C SER A 92 10.22 -8.98 -19.72
N VAL A 93 8.99 -9.45 -19.90
CA VAL A 93 8.18 -10.08 -18.86
C VAL A 93 8.50 -11.56 -18.77
N SER A 94 8.96 -12.01 -17.61
CA SER A 94 9.26 -13.42 -17.33
C SER A 94 8.08 -14.22 -16.79
N SER A 95 7.01 -13.54 -16.35
CA SER A 95 5.78 -14.19 -15.88
C SER A 95 4.92 -14.68 -17.05
N LYS A 96 4.21 -15.80 -16.86
CA LYS A 96 3.24 -16.29 -17.85
C LYS A 96 2.18 -15.22 -18.13
N ILE A 97 1.98 -14.91 -19.42
CA ILE A 97 0.98 -13.95 -19.88
C ILE A 97 -0.31 -14.70 -20.21
N HIS A 98 -1.42 -14.15 -19.73
CA HIS A 98 -2.78 -14.57 -20.02
C HIS A 98 -3.44 -13.48 -20.87
N GLU A 99 -3.85 -13.86 -22.07
CA GLU A 99 -4.48 -12.94 -23.02
C GLU A 99 -5.93 -13.30 -23.28
N CYS A 100 -6.74 -12.28 -23.51
CA CYS A 100 -8.12 -12.44 -23.94
C CYS A 100 -8.13 -12.79 -25.43
N THR A 101 -8.97 -13.75 -25.82
CA THR A 101 -9.14 -14.14 -27.22
C THR A 101 -10.06 -13.20 -28.00
N GLN A 102 -10.76 -12.28 -27.32
CA GLN A 102 -11.77 -11.38 -27.92
C GLN A 102 -11.33 -9.92 -27.95
N CYS A 103 -10.23 -9.56 -27.29
CA CYS A 103 -9.71 -8.20 -27.28
C CYS A 103 -8.23 -8.16 -26.92
N THR A 104 -7.63 -6.98 -26.94
CA THR A 104 -6.20 -6.75 -26.66
C THR A 104 -5.82 -6.86 -25.18
N TYR A 105 -6.75 -7.24 -24.29
CA TYR A 105 -6.49 -7.34 -22.85
C TYR A 105 -5.50 -8.46 -22.54
N LYS A 106 -4.41 -8.10 -21.85
CA LYS A 106 -3.37 -9.03 -21.37
C LYS A 106 -3.11 -8.79 -19.88
N THR A 107 -2.78 -9.86 -19.15
CA THR A 107 -2.42 -9.81 -17.72
C THR A 107 -1.54 -10.99 -17.36
N THR A 108 -0.70 -10.85 -16.35
CA THR A 108 0.08 -11.99 -15.83
C THR A 108 -0.66 -12.77 -14.73
N VAL A 109 -1.88 -12.35 -14.40
CA VAL A 109 -2.68 -12.93 -13.31
C VAL A 109 -3.91 -13.60 -13.88
N ALA A 110 -3.93 -14.94 -13.90
CA ALA A 110 -5.04 -15.73 -14.44
C ALA A 110 -6.43 -15.33 -13.90
N ARG A 111 -6.51 -14.98 -12.60
CA ARG A 111 -7.76 -14.49 -11.99
C ARG A 111 -8.27 -13.21 -12.64
N TYR A 112 -7.39 -12.29 -13.02
CA TYR A 112 -7.80 -11.04 -13.67
C TYR A 112 -8.33 -11.28 -15.08
N LEU A 113 -7.77 -12.26 -15.82
CA LEU A 113 -8.35 -12.66 -17.10
C LEU A 113 -9.75 -13.27 -16.91
N LYS A 114 -9.93 -14.16 -15.92
CA LYS A 114 -11.25 -14.73 -15.62
C LYS A 114 -12.28 -13.67 -15.25
N ASP A 115 -11.91 -12.72 -14.40
CA ASP A 115 -12.79 -11.61 -14.02
C ASP A 115 -13.10 -10.71 -15.23
N HIS A 116 -12.12 -10.45 -16.11
CA HIS A 116 -12.30 -9.69 -17.35
C HIS A 116 -13.32 -10.35 -18.26
N LEU A 117 -13.16 -11.65 -18.56
CA LEU A 117 -14.10 -12.41 -19.38
C LEU A 117 -15.52 -12.33 -18.81
N LEU A 118 -15.69 -12.54 -17.51
CA LEU A 118 -17.02 -12.48 -16.87
C LEU A 118 -17.73 -11.12 -17.02
N ILE A 119 -17.00 -10.03 -17.16
CA ILE A 119 -17.56 -8.67 -17.22
C ILE A 119 -17.71 -8.18 -18.65
N LYS A 120 -16.72 -8.47 -19.49
CA LYS A 120 -16.57 -7.88 -20.83
C LYS A 120 -16.92 -8.84 -21.95
N HIS A 121 -16.87 -10.14 -21.69
CA HIS A 121 -17.15 -11.21 -22.64
C HIS A 121 -17.95 -12.34 -21.96
N PRO A 122 -19.11 -12.04 -21.34
CA PRO A 122 -19.89 -13.02 -20.59
C PRO A 122 -20.28 -14.24 -21.44
N GLU A 123 -20.42 -14.09 -22.75
CA GLU A 123 -20.76 -15.12 -23.72
C GLU A 123 -19.72 -16.26 -23.80
N ILE A 124 -18.45 -15.99 -23.49
CA ILE A 124 -17.36 -17.00 -23.47
C ILE A 124 -16.80 -17.25 -22.07
N ALA A 125 -17.31 -16.58 -21.04
CA ALA A 125 -16.83 -16.74 -19.67
C ALA A 125 -17.21 -18.12 -19.05
N GLY A 126 -18.06 -18.89 -19.75
CA GLY A 126 -18.68 -20.13 -19.29
C GLY A 126 -19.75 -19.88 -18.23
N ASP A 127 -20.34 -20.95 -17.69
CA ASP A 127 -21.38 -20.94 -16.64
C ASP A 127 -20.87 -20.52 -15.25
N ARG A 128 -19.95 -19.56 -15.20
CA ARG A 128 -19.47 -19.04 -13.92
C ARG A 128 -20.51 -18.08 -13.34
N ILE A 129 -21.42 -18.66 -12.57
CA ILE A 129 -22.51 -17.96 -11.87
C ILE A 129 -21.91 -16.83 -11.01
N LEU A 130 -22.23 -15.58 -11.39
CA LEU A 130 -22.07 -14.44 -10.48
C LEU A 130 -22.75 -14.79 -9.15
N SER A 131 -22.06 -14.62 -8.04
CA SER A 131 -22.65 -14.90 -6.73
C SER A 131 -23.80 -13.94 -6.49
N ARG A 132 -25.04 -14.44 -6.63
CA ARG A 132 -26.26 -13.66 -6.48
C ARG A 132 -26.66 -13.62 -5.01
N CYS A 133 -26.99 -12.43 -4.52
CA CYS A 133 -27.62 -12.27 -3.22
C CYS A 133 -29.04 -12.80 -3.29
N ILE A 134 -29.37 -13.80 -2.48
CA ILE A 134 -30.72 -14.39 -2.43
C ILE A 134 -31.76 -13.43 -1.83
N TYR A 135 -31.32 -12.40 -1.10
CA TYR A 135 -32.20 -11.45 -0.41
C TYR A 135 -32.56 -10.21 -1.24
N CYS A 136 -31.77 -9.88 -2.27
CA CYS A 136 -32.03 -8.70 -3.12
C CYS A 136 -31.63 -8.87 -4.59
N ASN A 137 -31.27 -10.08 -5.02
CA ASN A 137 -30.85 -10.44 -6.38
C ASN A 137 -29.63 -9.68 -6.95
N LYS A 138 -28.95 -8.84 -6.15
CA LYS A 138 -27.69 -8.21 -6.56
C LYS A 138 -26.62 -9.26 -6.85
N THR A 139 -25.93 -9.11 -7.97
CA THR A 139 -24.90 -10.05 -8.42
C THR A 139 -23.50 -9.55 -8.11
N PHE A 140 -22.64 -10.46 -7.67
CA PHE A 140 -21.27 -10.16 -7.29
C PHE A 140 -20.30 -11.05 -8.05
N LYS A 141 -19.18 -10.46 -8.48
CA LYS A 141 -18.11 -11.18 -9.18
C LYS A 141 -17.44 -12.25 -8.32
N ARG A 142 -17.56 -12.13 -6.99
CA ARG A 142 -16.89 -12.99 -6.00
C ARG A 142 -17.76 -13.17 -4.78
N LYS A 143 -17.74 -14.38 -4.19
CA LYS A 143 -18.41 -14.68 -2.91
C LYS A 143 -18.02 -13.73 -1.78
N GLN A 144 -16.74 -13.32 -1.71
CA GLN A 144 -16.30 -12.34 -0.69
C GLN A 144 -17.06 -11.00 -0.78
N GLY A 145 -17.36 -10.54 -2.01
CA GLY A 145 -18.13 -9.33 -2.23
C GLY A 145 -19.59 -9.50 -1.82
N LEU A 146 -20.17 -10.67 -2.12
CA LEU A 146 -21.51 -11.04 -1.67
C LEU A 146 -21.60 -11.09 -0.14
N ASP A 147 -20.66 -11.76 0.53
CA ASP A 147 -20.61 -11.85 1.99
C ASP A 147 -20.51 -10.47 2.64
N ASP A 148 -19.63 -9.58 2.15
CA ASP A 148 -19.50 -8.21 2.67
C ASP A 148 -20.77 -7.38 2.41
N HIS A 149 -21.47 -7.64 1.32
CA HIS A 149 -22.76 -7.03 1.04
C HIS A 149 -23.86 -7.52 1.98
N ILE A 150 -23.94 -8.83 2.25
CA ILE A 150 -24.91 -9.39 3.20
C ILE A 150 -24.70 -8.74 4.58
N VAL A 151 -23.46 -8.67 5.07
CA VAL A 151 -23.15 -8.04 6.36
C VAL A 151 -23.59 -6.57 6.44
N LYS A 152 -23.55 -5.83 5.32
CA LYS A 152 -23.84 -4.39 5.30
C LYS A 152 -25.29 -4.04 4.98
N SER A 153 -25.93 -4.83 4.13
CA SER A 153 -27.25 -4.52 3.57
C SER A 153 -28.34 -5.45 4.08
N HIS A 154 -27.97 -6.56 4.72
CA HIS A 154 -28.85 -7.63 5.17
C HIS A 154 -28.42 -8.10 6.58
N PRO A 155 -28.41 -7.20 7.59
CA PRO A 155 -27.87 -7.49 8.92
C PRO A 155 -28.57 -8.67 9.61
N ASP A 156 -29.86 -8.88 9.35
CA ASP A 156 -30.65 -9.99 9.90
C ASP A 156 -30.19 -11.36 9.37
N PHE A 157 -29.42 -11.37 8.29
CA PHE A 157 -28.96 -12.58 7.61
C PHE A 157 -27.44 -12.80 7.75
N ILE A 158 -26.78 -12.11 8.68
CA ILE A 158 -25.33 -12.25 8.94
C ILE A 158 -24.94 -13.70 9.27
N ALA A 159 -25.82 -14.48 9.91
CA ALA A 159 -25.57 -15.88 10.22
C ALA A 159 -25.34 -16.78 8.99
N SER A 160 -25.82 -16.36 7.81
CA SER A 160 -25.58 -17.08 6.55
C SER A 160 -24.15 -16.91 6.00
N VAL A 161 -23.38 -15.98 6.57
CA VAL A 161 -22.03 -15.65 6.13
C VAL A 161 -21.01 -16.55 6.84
N SER A 162 -20.30 -17.38 6.08
CA SER A 162 -19.30 -18.30 6.64
C SER A 162 -17.95 -17.64 6.99
N ARG A 163 -17.72 -16.40 6.54
CA ARG A 163 -16.49 -15.66 6.82
C ARG A 163 -16.59 -14.93 8.15
N LYS A 164 -15.47 -14.83 8.87
CA LYS A 164 -15.38 -14.02 10.09
C LYS A 164 -15.82 -12.59 9.84
N VAL A 165 -16.81 -12.13 10.60
CA VAL A 165 -17.27 -10.75 10.62
C VAL A 165 -16.45 -9.96 11.63
N HIS A 166 -15.98 -8.78 11.23
CA HIS A 166 -15.38 -7.79 12.11
C HIS A 166 -16.44 -6.75 12.46
N GLU A 167 -16.78 -6.67 13.73
CA GLU A 167 -17.73 -5.73 14.30
C GLU A 167 -16.99 -4.64 15.07
N CYS A 168 -17.38 -3.39 14.85
CA CYS A 168 -16.89 -2.28 15.62
C CYS A 168 -17.52 -2.31 17.02
N THR A 169 -16.70 -2.14 18.06
CA THR A 169 -17.21 -2.05 19.44
C THR A 169 -17.75 -0.67 19.79
N LYS A 170 -17.56 0.33 18.92
CA LYS A 170 -17.93 1.74 19.16
C LYS A 170 -19.13 2.22 18.33
N CYS A 171 -19.53 1.48 17.29
CA CYS A 171 -20.71 1.80 16.48
C CYS A 171 -21.23 0.54 15.77
N SER A 172 -22.32 0.66 15.03
CA SER A 172 -22.97 -0.44 14.32
C SER A 172 -22.21 -0.96 13.08
N TYR A 173 -21.00 -0.46 12.80
CA TYR A 173 -20.24 -0.83 11.60
C TYR A 173 -19.76 -2.30 11.65
N LYS A 174 -20.09 -3.05 10.59
CA LYS A 174 -19.70 -4.44 10.40
C LYS A 174 -19.13 -4.68 9.00
N THR A 175 -18.09 -5.51 8.90
CA THR A 175 -17.52 -5.91 7.60
C THR A 175 -16.76 -7.23 7.74
N ILE A 176 -16.70 -8.03 6.67
CA ILE A 176 -15.82 -9.21 6.61
C ILE A 176 -14.37 -8.86 6.19
N LEU A 177 -14.10 -7.60 5.81
CA LEU A 177 -12.81 -7.18 5.26
C LEU A 177 -11.95 -6.51 6.35
N ARG A 178 -10.94 -7.23 6.84
CA ARG A 178 -10.00 -6.74 7.87
C ARG A 178 -9.39 -5.38 7.56
N ALA A 179 -8.97 -5.14 6.32
CA ALA A 179 -8.37 -3.87 5.94
C ALA A 179 -9.36 -2.69 6.04
N ARG A 180 -10.63 -2.91 5.66
CA ARG A 180 -11.69 -1.90 5.81
C ARG A 180 -12.01 -1.66 7.27
N PHE A 181 -12.08 -2.73 8.06
CA PHE A 181 -12.25 -2.64 9.52
C PHE A 181 -11.14 -1.81 10.17
N ASN A 182 -9.87 -2.12 9.89
CA ASN A 182 -8.75 -1.36 10.44
C ASN A 182 -8.81 0.12 10.06
N ASN A 183 -9.14 0.43 8.80
CA ASN A 183 -9.30 1.82 8.36
C ASN A 183 -10.49 2.51 9.04
N HIS A 184 -11.60 1.78 9.24
CA HIS A 184 -12.75 2.28 9.98
C HIS A 184 -12.39 2.58 11.44
N MET A 185 -11.60 1.75 12.11
CA MET A 185 -11.20 2.03 13.49
C MET A 185 -10.42 3.34 13.65
N LEU A 186 -9.78 3.84 12.58
CA LEU A 186 -9.13 5.16 12.57
C LEU A 186 -10.14 6.31 12.63
N THR A 187 -11.41 6.12 12.24
CA THR A 187 -12.44 7.15 12.37
C THR A 187 -12.89 7.34 13.82
N HIS A 188 -12.61 6.36 14.69
CA HIS A 188 -12.88 6.41 16.13
C HIS A 188 -11.62 6.64 16.97
N ALA A 189 -10.47 6.81 16.32
CA ALA A 189 -9.32 7.35 16.99
C ALA A 189 -9.62 8.84 17.18
N GLU A 190 -10.02 9.22 18.40
CA GLU A 190 -9.93 10.61 18.83
C GLU A 190 -8.53 11.11 18.49
N ALA A 191 -8.44 12.36 18.02
CA ALA A 191 -7.15 13.00 17.80
C ALA A 191 -6.28 12.71 19.03
N PRO A 192 -5.07 12.16 18.87
CA PRO A 192 -4.20 11.98 20.02
C PRO A 192 -4.09 13.33 20.70
N SER A 193 -4.43 13.39 21.99
CA SER A 193 -4.05 14.50 22.88
C SER A 193 -2.63 14.93 22.49
N ASP A 194 -2.51 16.17 22.02
CA ASP A 194 -1.31 16.73 21.40
C ASP A 194 -0.11 16.65 22.36
N ARG A 195 0.60 15.52 22.34
CA ARG A 195 2.06 15.56 22.43
C ARG A 195 2.59 15.62 21.00
N LEU A 196 2.38 16.77 20.37
CA LEU A 196 3.10 17.12 19.15
C LEU A 196 4.59 17.02 19.46
N ASN A 197 5.28 16.12 18.76
CA ASN A 197 6.71 15.99 18.86
C ASN A 197 7.30 17.19 18.11
N THR A 198 7.77 18.19 18.82
CA THR A 198 8.36 19.40 18.24
C THR A 198 9.87 19.28 18.19
N CYS A 199 10.46 19.69 17.06
CA CYS A 199 11.91 19.85 16.99
C CYS A 199 12.29 21.23 17.55
N MET A 200 12.85 21.27 18.77
CA MET A 200 13.29 22.50 19.42
C MET A 200 14.62 23.06 18.85
N HIS A 201 15.33 22.29 18.02
CA HIS A 201 16.61 22.69 17.43
C HIS A 201 16.48 23.69 16.26
N PHE A 202 15.26 24.03 15.83
CA PHE A 202 15.01 24.96 14.72
C PHE A 202 15.44 26.41 15.04
N ASN A 203 15.57 26.79 16.32
CA ASN A 203 15.91 28.16 16.73
C ASN A 203 17.41 28.44 16.89
N GLN A 204 18.30 27.45 16.71
CA GLN A 204 19.75 27.68 16.79
C GLN A 204 20.38 28.12 15.46
N GLU A 205 19.85 27.71 14.31
CA GLU A 205 20.37 28.14 12.99
C GLU A 205 20.09 29.61 12.65
N PHE A 206 19.11 30.25 13.30
CA PHE A 206 18.81 31.68 13.11
C PHE A 206 19.53 32.60 14.10
N LYS A 207 20.04 32.07 15.23
CA LYS A 207 20.80 32.87 16.20
C LYS A 207 22.27 33.02 15.84
N SER A 208 22.81 32.21 14.92
CA SER A 208 24.20 32.30 14.47
C SER A 208 24.40 33.11 13.17
N ARG A 209 23.36 33.81 12.68
CA ARG A 209 23.44 34.67 11.47
C ARG A 209 23.00 36.13 11.68
N VAL A 210 22.94 36.60 12.93
CA VAL A 210 22.68 38.03 13.25
C VAL A 210 23.80 38.64 14.10
N GLU A 211 24.93 37.97 14.28
CA GLU A 211 26.16 38.60 14.76
C GLU A 211 27.27 38.23 13.78
N LEU A 212 27.53 39.16 12.86
CA LEU A 212 28.83 39.58 12.31
C LEU A 212 28.56 40.48 11.08
N ASP A 213 28.84 41.76 11.29
CA ASP A 213 28.90 42.94 10.41
C ASP A 213 27.62 43.46 9.73
#